data_AF-A0A6B3W5G3-F1
#
_entry.id   AF-A0A6B3W5G3-F1
#
_cell.length_a   1.000
_cell.length_b   1.000
_cell.length_c   1.000
_cell.angle_alpha   90.00
_cell.angle_beta   90.00
_cell.angle_gamma   90.00
#
_symmetry.space_group_name_H-M   'P 1'
#
loop_
_entity.id
_entity.type
_entity.pdbx_description
1 polymer ?
#
loop_
_entity_poly.entity_id
_entity_poly.type
_entity_poly.pdbx_seq_one_letter_code
_entity_poly.pdbx_strand_id
1 'polypeptide(L)'
;MGQYSLEHRFEHHEDVTGKSAVFSNQLNRMGALSVHLANFINNEFQNSNGEVIKESKKAIQLQLEEYKTAINEYISKMKTLAIQYNSQVNEMKKQRMTIYYEEKEEKITGTA
;
A
#
# COMPACT_ATOMS: atom_id res chain seq x y z
N MET A 1 11.14 12.91 42.67
CA MET A 1 11.40 12.23 41.39
C MET A 1 11.21 13.22 40.26
N GLY A 2 12.24 13.41 39.45
CA GLY A 2 12.17 14.20 38.23
C GLY A 2 11.51 13.38 37.10
N GLN A 3 10.95 14.07 36.12
CA GLN A 3 10.44 13.45 34.90
C GLN A 3 10.94 14.21 33.68
N TYR A 4 11.25 13.50 32.61
CA TYR A 4 11.63 14.07 31.32
C TYR A 4 10.88 13.37 30.20
N SER A 5 10.19 14.14 29.35
CA SER A 5 9.43 13.59 28.23
C SER A 5 10.08 13.96 26.89
N LEU A 6 10.18 12.99 25.99
CA LEU A 6 10.80 13.12 24.68
C LEU A 6 9.85 12.52 23.62
N GLU A 7 9.79 13.13 22.44
CA GLU A 7 9.11 12.58 21.27
C GLU A 7 10.15 11.90 20.38
N HIS A 8 10.15 10.56 20.36
CA HIS A 8 11.08 9.79 19.54
C HIS A 8 10.53 9.62 18.12
N ARG A 9 11.39 9.86 17.11
CA ARG A 9 11.10 9.62 15.70
C ARG A 9 12.03 8.53 15.17
N PHE A 10 11.45 7.47 14.63
CA PHE A 10 12.18 6.35 14.01
C PHE A 10 12.88 6.77 12.70
N GLU A 11 13.97 6.09 12.35
CA GLU A 11 14.82 6.44 11.21
C GLU A 11 14.19 6.15 9.83
N HIS A 12 14.71 6.82 8.79
CA HIS A 12 14.15 6.83 7.43
C HIS A 12 14.22 5.49 6.70
N HIS A 13 15.03 4.52 7.15
CA HIS A 13 15.12 3.20 6.52
C HIS A 13 14.01 2.24 6.98
N GLU A 14 13.38 2.52 8.13
CA GLU A 14 12.13 1.90 8.58
C GLU A 14 10.90 2.65 8.03
N ASP A 15 11.14 3.77 7.34
CA ASP A 15 10.13 4.60 6.72
C ASP A 15 9.68 4.01 5.37
N VAL A 16 8.50 3.42 5.41
CA VAL A 16 7.81 2.75 4.32
C VAL A 16 6.72 3.63 3.70
N THR A 17 6.65 4.90 4.13
CA THR A 17 5.69 5.88 3.63
C THR A 17 5.89 6.08 2.12
N GLY A 18 4.80 6.04 1.34
CA GLY A 18 4.85 6.25 -0.12
C GLY A 18 5.05 4.99 -0.97
N LYS A 19 5.37 3.82 -0.40
CA LYS A 19 5.43 2.55 -1.15
C LYS A 19 4.08 2.12 -1.75
N SER A 20 2.97 2.59 -1.17
CA SER A 20 1.60 2.37 -1.68
C SER A 20 1.35 3.01 -3.06
N ALA A 21 2.07 4.08 -3.39
CA ALA A 21 1.92 4.77 -4.67
C ALA A 21 2.46 3.93 -5.83
N VAL A 22 3.65 3.33 -5.67
CA VAL A 22 4.27 2.45 -6.67
C VAL A 22 3.36 1.26 -6.96
N PHE A 23 2.82 0.64 -5.91
CA PHE A 23 1.94 -0.52 -6.06
C PHE A 23 0.60 -0.16 -6.72
N SER A 24 -0.01 0.97 -6.32
CA SER A 24 -1.24 1.48 -6.94
C SER A 24 -1.05 1.75 -8.44
N ASN A 25 0.14 2.25 -8.82
CA ASN A 25 0.48 2.50 -10.21
C ASN A 25 0.58 1.20 -11.03
N GLN A 26 1.15 0.13 -10.44
CA GLN A 26 1.19 -1.20 -11.09
C GLN A 26 -0.20 -1.80 -11.28
N LEU A 27 -1.09 -1.68 -10.30
CA LEU A 27 -2.48 -2.14 -10.42
C LEU A 27 -3.26 -1.37 -11.50
N ASN A 28 -3.10 -0.05 -11.56
CA ASN A 28 -3.69 0.76 -12.62
C ASN A 28 -3.18 0.34 -14.01
N ARG A 29 -1.88 0.04 -14.11
CA ARG A 29 -1.27 -0.47 -15.35
C ARG A 29 -1.81 -1.84 -15.76
N MET A 30 -2.03 -2.75 -14.80
CA MET A 30 -2.71 -4.03 -15.08
C MET A 30 -4.13 -3.80 -15.61
N GLY A 31 -4.91 -2.91 -14.98
CA GLY A 31 -6.25 -2.56 -15.46
C GLY A 31 -6.25 -1.99 -16.89
N ALA A 32 -5.30 -1.10 -17.20
CA ALA A 32 -5.14 -0.54 -18.54
C ALA A 32 -4.79 -1.61 -19.59
N LEU A 33 -3.91 -2.55 -19.25
CA LEU A 33 -3.54 -3.66 -20.13
C LEU A 33 -4.73 -4.60 -20.40
N SER A 34 -5.56 -4.87 -19.39
CA SER A 34 -6.78 -5.67 -19.57
C SER A 34 -7.77 -5.02 -20.54
N VAL A 35 -7.95 -3.69 -20.45
CA VAL A 35 -8.78 -2.93 -21.40
C VAL A 35 -8.18 -2.97 -22.81
N HIS A 36 -6.85 -2.84 -22.92
CA HIS A 36 -6.17 -2.91 -24.21
C HIS A 36 -6.34 -4.28 -24.88
N LEU A 37 -6.21 -5.37 -24.12
CA LEU A 37 -6.44 -6.73 -24.60
C LEU A 37 -7.89 -6.93 -25.09
N ALA A 38 -8.88 -6.41 -24.34
CA ALA A 38 -10.28 -6.46 -24.73
C ALA A 38 -10.54 -5.78 -26.08
N ASN A 39 -9.95 -4.59 -26.27
CA ASN A 39 -10.08 -3.82 -27.50
C ASN A 39 -9.38 -4.52 -28.67
N PHE A 40 -8.17 -5.06 -28.45
CA PHE A 40 -7.44 -5.82 -29.46
C PHE A 40 -8.26 -7.02 -29.98
N ILE A 41 -8.80 -7.81 -29.04
CA ILE A 41 -9.63 -8.97 -29.36
C ILE A 41 -10.89 -8.56 -30.12
N ASN A 42 -11.59 -7.52 -29.66
CA ASN A 42 -12.79 -7.03 -30.34
C ASN A 42 -12.48 -6.61 -31.78
N ASN A 43 -11.35 -5.92 -32.00
CA ASN A 43 -10.92 -5.47 -33.33
C ASN A 43 -10.58 -6.65 -34.26
N GLU A 44 -9.81 -7.63 -33.79
CA GLU A 44 -9.49 -8.83 -34.58
C GLU A 44 -10.75 -9.59 -35.03
N PHE A 45 -11.73 -9.67 -34.14
CA PHE A 45 -12.96 -10.37 -34.45
C PHE A 45 -14.06 -9.48 -35.07
N GLN A 46 -13.82 -8.19 -35.36
CA GLN A 46 -14.86 -7.29 -35.91
C GLN A 46 -15.40 -7.77 -37.26
N ASN A 47 -14.52 -8.30 -38.11
CA ASN A 47 -14.87 -8.78 -39.46
C ASN A 47 -15.08 -10.30 -39.53
N SER A 48 -14.94 -10.99 -38.39
CA SER A 48 -15.05 -12.44 -38.30
C SER A 48 -16.48 -12.85 -37.93
N ASN A 49 -17.07 -13.73 -38.75
CA ASN A 49 -18.43 -14.25 -38.57
C ASN A 49 -18.43 -15.78 -38.47
N GLY A 50 -19.33 -16.34 -37.67
CA GLY A 50 -19.46 -17.78 -37.46
C GLY A 50 -19.78 -18.13 -36.00
N GLU A 51 -20.37 -19.29 -35.79
CA GLU A 51 -20.81 -19.75 -34.47
C GLU A 51 -19.65 -19.92 -33.49
N VAL A 52 -18.51 -20.45 -33.96
CA VAL A 52 -17.27 -20.55 -33.18
C VAL A 52 -16.72 -19.18 -32.77
N ILE A 53 -16.79 -18.19 -33.66
CA ILE A 53 -16.34 -16.82 -33.36
C ILE A 53 -17.25 -16.18 -32.30
N LYS A 54 -18.56 -16.42 -32.39
CA LYS A 54 -19.54 -15.90 -31.44
C LYS A 54 -19.32 -16.45 -30.04
N GLU A 55 -19.12 -17.76 -29.90
CA GLU A 55 -18.83 -18.38 -28.61
C GLU A 55 -17.46 -17.96 -28.07
N SER A 56 -16.45 -17.81 -28.94
CA SER A 56 -15.13 -17.30 -28.54
C SER A 56 -15.20 -15.87 -27.99
N LYS A 57 -15.92 -14.96 -28.66
CA LYS A 57 -16.17 -13.59 -28.17
C LYS A 57 -16.82 -13.61 -26.79
N LYS A 58 -17.82 -14.47 -26.60
CA LYS A 58 -18.58 -14.57 -25.36
C LYS A 58 -17.71 -15.08 -24.20
N ALA A 59 -16.92 -16.13 -24.43
CA ALA A 59 -15.97 -16.64 -23.44
C ALA A 59 -14.93 -15.58 -23.04
N ILE A 60 -14.37 -14.86 -24.02
CA ILE A 60 -13.39 -13.81 -23.76
C ILE A 60 -14.01 -12.65 -22.98
N GLN A 61 -15.21 -12.20 -23.34
CA GLN A 61 -15.93 -11.16 -22.59
C GLN A 61 -16.18 -11.57 -21.14
N LEU A 62 -16.58 -12.83 -20.91
CA LEU A 62 -16.77 -13.36 -19.57
C LEU A 62 -15.47 -13.29 -18.75
N GLN A 63 -14.36 -13.75 -19.33
CA GLN A 63 -13.04 -13.75 -18.70
C GLN A 63 -12.55 -12.32 -18.40
N LEU A 64 -12.82 -11.36 -19.29
CA LEU A 64 -12.45 -9.95 -19.10
C LEU A 64 -13.22 -9.30 -17.95
N GLU A 65 -14.51 -9.58 -17.81
CA GLU A 65 -15.30 -9.07 -16.68
C GLU A 65 -14.89 -9.72 -15.35
N GLU A 66 -14.52 -11.00 -15.35
CA GLU A 66 -13.90 -11.65 -14.19
C GLU A 66 -12.59 -10.97 -13.80
N TYR A 67 -11.69 -10.71 -14.75
CA TYR A 67 -10.44 -10.02 -14.48
C TYR A 67 -10.66 -8.60 -13.95
N LYS A 68 -11.59 -7.86 -14.54
CA LYS A 68 -11.93 -6.51 -14.08
C LYS A 68 -12.45 -6.52 -12.64
N THR A 69 -13.31 -7.49 -12.31
CA THR A 69 -13.82 -7.67 -10.95
C THR A 69 -12.71 -7.99 -9.98
N ALA A 70 -11.86 -8.97 -10.30
CA ALA A 70 -10.71 -9.35 -9.48
C ALA A 70 -9.74 -8.17 -9.26
N ILE A 71 -9.38 -7.44 -10.33
CA ILE A 71 -8.51 -6.27 -10.25
C ILE A 71 -9.11 -5.21 -9.31
N ASN A 72 -10.41 -4.93 -9.44
CA ASN A 72 -11.09 -3.96 -8.57
C ASN A 72 -11.11 -4.39 -7.11
N GLU A 73 -11.34 -5.67 -6.82
CA GLU A 73 -11.27 -6.21 -5.47
C GLU A 73 -9.86 -6.09 -4.87
N TYR A 74 -8.83 -6.42 -5.65
CA TYR A 74 -7.44 -6.28 -5.21
C TYR A 74 -7.07 -4.82 -4.96
N ILE A 75 -7.51 -3.89 -5.83
CA ILE A 75 -7.34 -2.45 -5.61
C ILE A 75 -7.98 -2.03 -4.28
N SER A 76 -9.21 -2.47 -4.02
CA SER A 76 -9.94 -2.12 -2.80
C SER A 76 -9.27 -2.67 -1.54
N LYS A 77 -8.95 -3.97 -1.51
CA LYS A 77 -8.23 -4.61 -0.39
C LYS A 77 -6.90 -3.92 -0.12
N MET A 78 -6.17 -3.56 -1.17
CA MET A 78 -4.85 -2.94 -1.03
C MET A 78 -4.93 -1.48 -0.60
N LYS A 79 -5.95 -0.72 -1.01
CA LYS A 79 -6.21 0.60 -0.43
C LYS A 79 -6.42 0.51 1.08
N THR A 80 -7.23 -0.46 1.53
CA THR A 80 -7.48 -0.68 2.96
C THR A 80 -6.21 -1.06 3.70
N LEU A 81 -5.45 -2.03 3.19
CA LEU A 81 -4.18 -2.45 3.80
C LEU A 81 -3.15 -1.32 3.84
N ALA A 82 -3.05 -0.52 2.76
CA ALA A 82 -2.15 0.63 2.73
C ALA A 82 -2.53 1.70 3.76
N ILE A 83 -3.83 1.96 3.96
CA ILE A 83 -4.32 2.88 4.99
C ILE A 83 -3.98 2.34 6.39
N GLN A 84 -4.30 1.07 6.66
CA GLN A 84 -4.03 0.43 7.95
C GLN A 84 -2.53 0.45 8.29
N TYR A 85 -1.71 0.07 7.33
CA TYR A 85 -0.26 0.06 7.47
C TYR A 85 0.30 1.46 7.69
N ASN A 86 -0.14 2.45 6.90
CA ASN A 86 0.28 3.84 7.08
C ASN A 86 -0.17 4.39 8.44
N SER A 87 -1.35 4.02 8.93
CA SER A 87 -1.82 4.38 10.26
C SER A 87 -0.89 3.79 11.34
N GLN A 88 -0.62 2.49 11.29
CA GLN A 88 0.25 1.81 12.25
C GLN A 88 1.67 2.37 12.25
N VAL A 89 2.27 2.57 11.07
CA VAL A 89 3.63 3.12 10.95
C VAL A 89 3.68 4.56 11.43
N ASN A 90 2.65 5.38 11.16
CA ASN A 90 2.61 6.76 11.64
C ASN A 90 2.36 6.86 13.15
N GLU A 91 1.59 5.93 13.73
CA GLU A 91 1.46 5.79 15.17
C GLU A 91 2.78 5.35 15.81
N MET A 92 3.46 4.34 15.24
CA MET A 92 4.78 3.91 15.71
C MET A 92 5.82 5.01 15.58
N LYS A 93 5.80 5.81 14.51
CA LYS A 93 6.71 6.95 14.31
C LYS A 93 6.68 8.02 15.40
N LYS A 94 5.66 8.02 16.26
CA LYS A 94 5.49 9.02 17.32
C LYS A 94 5.34 8.31 18.66
N GLN A 95 6.47 7.96 19.28
CA GLN A 95 6.45 7.41 20.63
C GLN A 95 6.81 8.51 21.63
N ARG A 96 5.85 8.86 22.50
CA ARG A 96 6.10 9.74 23.64
C ARG A 96 6.74 8.90 24.75
N MET A 97 8.02 9.12 25.00
CA MET A 97 8.75 8.48 26.10
C MET A 97 8.77 9.40 27.30
N THR A 98 8.48 8.88 28.50
CA THR A 98 8.66 9.60 29.77
C THR A 98 9.66 8.83 30.62
N ILE A 99 10.77 9.48 30.97
CA ILE A 99 11.84 8.95 31.80
C ILE A 99 11.65 9.51 33.21
N TYR A 100 11.55 8.64 34.20
CA TYR A 100 11.54 9.00 35.61
C TYR A 100 12.94 8.81 36.19
N TYR A 101 13.44 9.81 36.92
CA TYR A 101 14.77 9.75 37.53
C TYR A 101 14.77 10.33 38.96
N GLU A 102 15.74 9.88 39.75
CA GLU A 102 16.07 10.44 41.06
C GLU A 102 17.45 11.10 40.96
N GLU A 103 17.51 12.39 41.28
CA GLU A 103 18.77 13.10 41.38
C GLU A 103 19.50 12.64 42.65
N LYS A 104 20.72 12.14 42.49
CA LYS A 104 21.63 11.91 43.62
C LYS A 104 22.58 13.11 43.71
N GLU A 105 22.51 13.84 44.82
CA GLU A 105 23.55 14.81 45.16
C GLU A 105 24.84 14.06 45.54
N GLU A 106 25.77 13.89 44.60
CA GLU A 106 27.14 13.59 44.96
C GLU A 106 27.80 14.87 45.47
N LYS A 107 28.02 14.96 46.78
CA LYS A 107 28.91 15.96 47.36
C LYS A 107 30.30 15.72 46.79
N ILE A 108 30.70 16.56 45.84
CA ILE A 108 32.09 16.65 45.41
C ILE A 108 32.88 17.17 46.61
N THR A 109 33.44 16.27 47.42
CA THR A 109 34.42 16.63 48.45
C THR A 109 35.68 17.07 47.73
N GLY A 110 35.79 18.38 47.47
CA GLY A 110 37.04 18.99 47.04
C GLY A 110 38.07 18.83 48.14
N THR A 111 39.07 17.99 47.91
CA THR A 111 40.35 18.06 48.62
C THR A 111 41.08 19.32 48.16
N ALA A 112 41.22 20.27 49.08
CA ALA A 112 42.08 21.44 48.98
C ALA A 112 43.55 21.06 49.10
#